data_AF-A0A1Q6Z854-F1
#
_entry.id   AF-A0A1Q6Z854-F1
#
_cell.length_a   1.000
_cell.length_b   1.000
_cell.length_c   1.000
_cell.angle_alpha   90.00
_cell.angle_beta   90.00
_cell.angle_gamma   90.00
#
_symmetry.space_group_name_H-M   'P 1'
#
loop_
_entity.id
_entity.type
_entity.pdbx_description
1 polymer ?
#
loop_
_entity_poly.entity_id
_entity_poly.type
_entity_poly.pdbx_seq_one_letter_code
_entity_poly.pdbx_strand_id
1 'polypeptide(L)'
;MFQLSNILLSALGSAVLVFIFLFFWKWSKDHFRFAVSSLSTFLGFTAWNLLQNATGADSVLNIDWPVFPMSWSDVGSGVVAFVATVIALSLLTDRNESASRVVAAAGIAGLLSTLVDLFVL
;
A
#
# COMPACT_ATOMS: atom_id res chain seq x y z
N MET A 1 7.79 0.46 -19.10
CA MET A 1 6.44 1.06 -19.04
C MET A 1 5.39 -0.02 -18.86
N PHE A 2 4.81 -0.10 -17.66
CA PHE A 2 3.71 -1.00 -17.34
C PHE A 2 2.40 -0.55 -17.98
N GLN A 3 1.52 -1.51 -18.30
CA GLN A 3 0.16 -1.20 -18.71
C GLN A 3 -0.66 -0.73 -17.50
N LEU A 4 -1.50 0.30 -17.69
CA LEU A 4 -2.38 0.83 -16.65
C LEU A 4 -3.24 -0.27 -16.00
N SER A 5 -3.72 -1.23 -16.79
CA SER A 5 -4.50 -2.37 -16.31
C SER A 5 -3.75 -3.20 -15.27
N ASN A 6 -2.45 -3.41 -15.46
CA ASN A 6 -1.63 -4.20 -14.53
C ASN A 6 -1.44 -3.45 -13.22
N ILE A 7 -1.17 -2.14 -13.29
CA ILE A 7 -1.05 -1.28 -12.11
C ILE A 7 -2.34 -1.33 -11.29
N LEU A 8 -3.50 -1.19 -11.95
CA LEU A 8 -4.80 -1.20 -11.26
C LEU A 8 -5.15 -2.59 -10.70
N LEU A 9 -4.79 -3.67 -11.38
CA LEU A 9 -4.99 -5.04 -10.88
C LEU A 9 -4.12 -5.32 -9.65
N SER A 10 -2.84 -4.94 -9.67
CA SER A 10 -1.94 -5.07 -8.51
C SER A 10 -2.39 -4.18 -7.36
N ALA A 11 -2.79 -2.93 -7.62
CA ALA A 11 -3.36 -2.05 -6.61
C ALA A 11 -4.62 -2.65 -5.97
N LEU A 12 -5.52 -3.23 -6.79
CA LEU A 12 -6.71 -3.92 -6.31
C LEU A 12 -6.35 -5.15 -5.47
N GLY A 13 -5.37 -5.94 -5.90
CA GLY A 13 -4.84 -7.07 -5.15
C GLY A 13 -4.35 -6.67 -3.76
N SER A 14 -3.53 -5.61 -3.67
CA SER A 14 -3.06 -5.08 -2.40
C SER A 14 -4.22 -4.61 -1.51
N ALA A 15 -5.15 -3.83 -2.07
CA ALA A 15 -6.30 -3.33 -1.34
C ALA A 15 -7.20 -4.46 -0.79
N VAL A 16 -7.41 -5.52 -1.58
CA VAL A 16 -8.19 -6.70 -1.16
C VAL A 16 -7.47 -7.46 -0.06
N LEU A 17 -6.15 -7.64 -0.14
CA LEU A 17 -5.37 -8.31 0.92
C LEU A 17 -5.42 -7.52 2.23
N VAL A 18 -5.23 -6.20 2.17
CA VAL A 18 -5.35 -5.31 3.34
C VAL A 18 -6.75 -5.38 3.92
N PHE A 19 -7.77 -5.34 3.06
CA PHE A 19 -9.15 -5.47 3.48
C PHE A 19 -9.36 -6.77 4.24
N ILE A 20 -8.98 -7.92 3.67
CA ILE A 20 -9.16 -9.23 4.29
C ILE A 20 -8.45 -9.28 5.64
N PHE A 21 -7.18 -8.89 5.68
CA PHE A 21 -6.37 -8.97 6.89
C PHE A 21 -6.94 -8.11 8.03
N LEU A 22 -7.30 -6.85 7.72
CA LEU A 22 -7.88 -5.95 8.70
C LEU A 22 -9.34 -6.25 9.00
N PHE A 23 -10.09 -6.87 8.10
CA PHE A 23 -11.48 -7.25 8.37
C PHE A 23 -11.57 -8.27 9.52
N PHE A 24 -10.60 -9.16 9.68
CA PHE A 24 -10.60 -10.12 10.79
C PHE A 24 -10.16 -9.51 12.13
N TRP A 25 -9.51 -8.34 12.12
CA TRP A 25 -9.10 -7.68 13.34
C TRP A 25 -10.26 -6.85 13.93
N LYS A 26 -10.70 -7.22 15.15
CA LYS A 26 -11.83 -6.56 15.83
C LYS A 26 -11.72 -5.03 15.90
N TRP A 27 -10.53 -4.50 16.17
CA TRP A 27 -10.30 -3.06 16.30
C TRP A 27 -10.54 -2.30 14.99
N SER A 28 -10.18 -2.88 13.85
CA SER A 28 -10.33 -2.21 12.55
C SER A 28 -11.76 -2.28 12.02
N LYS A 29 -12.64 -3.11 12.59
CA LYS A 29 -14.08 -3.13 12.24
C LYS A 29 -14.78 -1.86 12.70
N ASP A 30 -14.40 -1.34 13.86
CA ASP A 30 -14.93 -0.10 14.39
C ASP A 30 -14.59 1.06 13.44
N HIS A 31 -15.56 1.96 13.24
CA HIS A 31 -15.47 3.10 12.33
C HIS A 31 -15.06 2.76 10.88
N PHE A 32 -15.22 1.50 10.45
CA PHE A 32 -14.85 1.05 9.10
C PHE A 32 -13.37 1.28 8.74
N ARG A 33 -12.45 1.25 9.72
CA ARG A 33 -11.01 1.47 9.50
C ARG A 33 -10.40 0.50 8.49
N PHE A 34 -10.89 -0.74 8.43
CA PHE A 34 -10.47 -1.72 7.41
C PHE A 34 -10.71 -1.21 5.97
N ALA A 35 -11.86 -0.57 5.73
CA ALA A 35 -12.24 -0.05 4.42
C ALA A 35 -11.41 1.20 4.08
N VAL A 36 -11.21 2.10 5.05
CA VAL A 36 -10.35 3.30 4.89
C VAL A 36 -8.91 2.90 4.59
N SER A 37 -8.39 1.89 5.29
CA SER A 37 -7.03 1.36 5.07
C SER A 37 -6.90 0.71 3.70
N SER A 38 -7.87 -0.10 3.28
CA SER A 38 -7.91 -0.72 1.96
C SER A 38 -7.96 0.32 0.83
N LEU A 39 -8.83 1.33 0.95
CA LEU A 39 -8.95 2.40 -0.06
C LEU A 39 -7.70 3.27 -0.14
N SER A 40 -7.13 3.67 1.01
CA SER A 40 -5.88 4.44 1.03
C SER A 40 -4.70 3.65 0.47
N THR A 41 -4.65 2.35 0.72
CA THR A 41 -3.66 1.44 0.11
C THR A 41 -3.79 1.43 -1.41
N PHE A 42 -5.01 1.23 -1.92
CA PHE A 42 -5.29 1.25 -3.37
C PHE A 42 -4.80 2.54 -4.02
N LEU A 43 -5.16 3.68 -3.43
CA LEU A 43 -4.80 5.01 -3.95
C LEU A 43 -3.30 5.27 -3.86
N GLY A 44 -2.67 4.91 -2.73
CA GLY A 44 -1.23 5.08 -2.53
C GLY A 44 -0.40 4.25 -3.52
N PHE A 45 -0.72 2.96 -3.64
CA PHE A 45 -0.07 2.05 -4.58
C PHE A 45 -0.22 2.53 -6.02
N THR A 46 -1.45 2.89 -6.41
CA THR A 46 -1.75 3.39 -7.76
C THR A 46 -0.98 4.68 -8.04
N ALA A 47 -0.98 5.64 -7.10
CA ALA A 47 -0.31 6.92 -7.28
C ALA A 47 1.20 6.75 -7.46
N TRP A 48 1.85 5.89 -6.66
CA TRP A 48 3.28 5.61 -6.77
C TRP A 48 3.63 5.00 -8.13
N ASN A 49 2.90 3.97 -8.54
CA ASN A 49 3.18 3.28 -9.80
C ASN A 49 2.85 4.12 -11.03
N LEU A 50 1.79 4.95 -10.99
CA LEU A 50 1.52 5.90 -12.06
C LEU A 50 2.57 7.00 -12.14
N LEU A 51 3.08 7.49 -11.00
CA LEU A 51 4.15 8.48 -10.98
C LEU A 51 5.41 7.93 -11.65
N GLN A 52 5.82 6.71 -11.30
CA GLN A 52 6.97 6.06 -11.92
C GLN A 52 6.78 5.85 -13.42
N ASN A 53 5.59 5.38 -13.81
CA ASN A 53 5.24 5.17 -15.21
C ASN A 53 5.27 6.47 -16.03
N ALA A 54 4.70 7.54 -15.50
CA ALA A 54 4.64 8.85 -16.17
C ALA A 54 6.02 9.53 -16.27
N THR A 55 6.92 9.25 -15.32
CA THR A 55 8.28 9.82 -15.30
C THR A 55 9.33 8.94 -16.00
N GLY A 56 8.97 7.71 -16.39
CA GLY A 56 9.91 6.70 -16.89
C GLY A 56 10.88 6.17 -15.84
N ALA A 57 10.65 6.50 -14.56
CA ALA A 57 11.49 6.09 -13.44
C ALA A 57 11.37 4.58 -13.14
N ASP A 58 10.34 3.91 -13.68
CA ASP A 58 10.18 2.45 -13.59
C ASP A 58 11.43 1.72 -14.07
N SER A 59 12.06 2.20 -15.15
CA SER A 59 13.28 1.60 -15.70
C SER A 59 14.52 1.68 -14.80
N VAL A 60 14.54 2.59 -13.83
CA VAL A 60 15.68 2.83 -12.93
C VAL A 60 15.42 2.30 -11.53
N LEU A 61 14.16 2.37 -11.08
CA LEU A 61 13.75 1.95 -9.74
C LEU A 61 13.39 0.48 -9.66
N ASN A 62 12.94 -0.13 -10.77
CA ASN A 62 12.62 -1.55 -10.84
C ASN A 62 13.87 -2.40 -11.16
N ILE A 63 14.92 -2.22 -10.35
CA ILE A 63 16.14 -3.02 -10.41
C ILE A 63 16.29 -3.74 -9.08
N ASP A 64 16.28 -5.06 -9.14
CA ASP A 64 16.44 -5.91 -7.96
C ASP A 64 17.77 -5.68 -7.26
N TRP A 65 17.76 -5.74 -5.94
CA TRP A 65 18.99 -5.78 -5.17
C TRP A 65 19.77 -7.08 -5.44
N PRO A 66 21.12 -7.03 -5.39
CA PRO A 66 21.95 -8.23 -5.60
C PRO A 66 21.74 -9.33 -4.56
N VAL A 67 21.17 -8.99 -3.39
CA VAL A 67 21.07 -9.87 -2.21
C VAL A 67 19.63 -10.30 -1.94
N PHE A 68 18.66 -9.48 -2.32
CA PHE A 68 17.25 -9.74 -2.11
C PHE A 68 16.53 -9.35 -3.39
N PRO A 69 15.62 -10.18 -3.91
CA PRO A 69 14.95 -9.91 -5.19
C PRO A 69 13.87 -8.84 -5.00
N MET A 70 14.22 -7.67 -4.48
CA MET A 70 13.32 -6.55 -4.22
C MET A 70 13.94 -5.29 -4.79
N SER A 71 13.13 -4.52 -5.50
CA SER A 71 13.52 -3.29 -6.14
C SER A 71 13.17 -2.08 -5.29
N TRP A 72 13.71 -0.91 -5.67
CA TRP A 72 13.30 0.36 -5.05
C TRP A 72 11.86 0.75 -5.40
N SER A 73 11.33 0.24 -6.52
CA SER A 73 9.92 0.39 -6.88
C SER A 73 9.02 -0.27 -5.82
N ASP A 74 9.33 -1.52 -5.46
CA ASP A 74 8.52 -2.33 -4.53
C ASP A 74 8.48 -1.72 -3.12
N VAL A 75 9.67 -1.30 -2.64
CA VAL A 75 9.79 -0.61 -1.35
C VAL A 75 8.99 0.69 -1.37
N GLY A 76 9.05 1.43 -2.49
CA GLY A 76 8.29 2.67 -2.67
C GLY A 76 6.78 2.44 -2.58
N SER A 77 6.24 1.38 -3.20
CA SER A 77 4.82 1.01 -3.08
C SER A 77 4.42 0.78 -1.64
N GLY A 78 5.25 0.08 -0.87
CA GLY A 78 5.03 -0.14 0.56
C GLY A 78 5.04 1.14 1.39
N VAL A 79 6.05 1.98 1.19
CA VAL A 79 6.21 3.25 1.93
C VAL A 79 5.06 4.21 1.62
N VAL A 80 4.68 4.36 0.35
CA VAL A 80 3.59 5.26 -0.06
C VAL A 80 2.24 4.75 0.46
N ALA A 81 1.97 3.44 0.37
CA ALA A 81 0.76 2.85 0.94
C ALA A 81 0.69 3.05 2.46
N PHE A 82 1.79 2.81 3.17
CA PHE A 82 1.90 3.07 4.61
C PHE A 82 1.55 4.53 4.94
N VAL A 83 2.21 5.49 4.29
CA VAL A 83 2.01 6.92 4.56
C VAL A 83 0.57 7.33 4.22
N ALA A 84 0.03 6.89 3.08
CA ALA A 84 -1.34 7.15 2.69
C ALA A 84 -2.34 6.63 3.73
N THR A 85 -2.12 5.41 4.26
CA THR A 85 -2.98 4.83 5.29
C THR A 85 -2.85 5.54 6.64
N VAL A 86 -1.64 5.91 7.07
CA VAL A 86 -1.46 6.72 8.29
C VAL A 86 -2.24 8.04 8.18
N ILE A 87 -2.10 8.74 7.05
CA ILE A 87 -2.80 10.02 6.82
C ILE A 87 -4.32 9.80 6.83
N ALA A 88 -4.81 8.79 6.11
CA ALA A 88 -6.24 8.51 6.01
C ALA A 88 -6.86 8.16 7.38
N LEU A 89 -6.23 7.27 8.14
CA LEU A 89 -6.72 6.90 9.47
C LEU A 89 -6.66 8.08 10.45
N SER A 90 -5.54 8.81 10.48
CA SER A 90 -5.34 9.94 11.40
C SER A 90 -6.30 11.11 11.12
N LEU A 91 -6.63 11.37 9.85
CA LEU A 91 -7.53 12.47 9.48
C LEU A 91 -9.01 12.10 9.55
N LEU A 92 -9.38 10.86 9.20
CA LEU A 92 -10.78 10.49 9.01
C LEU A 92 -11.41 9.78 10.21
N THR A 93 -10.65 8.93 10.91
CA THR A 93 -11.24 7.97 11.86
C THR A 93 -10.62 7.98 13.25
N ASP A 94 -9.35 8.38 13.40
CA ASP A 94 -8.55 8.04 14.59
C ASP A 94 -7.79 9.21 15.22
N ARG A 95 -8.31 10.45 15.17
CA ARG A 95 -7.67 11.62 15.83
C ARG A 95 -7.33 11.41 17.32
N ASN A 96 -8.06 10.56 18.03
CA ASN A 96 -7.89 10.30 19.46
C ASN A 96 -7.44 8.86 19.78
N GLU A 97 -7.10 8.04 18.78
CA GLU A 97 -6.70 6.66 19.02
C GLU A 97 -5.20 6.51 19.30
N SER A 98 -4.82 5.39 19.91
CA SER A 98 -3.42 5.07 20.17
C SER A 98 -2.61 4.97 18.86
N ALA A 99 -1.50 5.71 18.79
CA ALA A 99 -0.62 5.74 17.63
C ALA A 99 -0.12 4.33 17.23
N SER A 100 0.07 3.43 18.20
CA SER A 100 0.56 2.07 17.95
C SER A 100 -0.37 1.26 17.05
N ARG A 101 -1.70 1.40 17.20
CA ARG A 101 -2.68 0.67 16.39
C ARG A 101 -2.75 1.20 14.96
N VAL A 102 -2.71 2.53 14.81
CA VAL A 102 -2.68 3.19 13.50
C VAL A 102 -1.41 2.79 12.73
N VAL A 103 -0.25 2.85 13.40
CA VAL A 103 1.03 2.45 12.80
C VAL A 103 1.05 0.96 12.47
N ALA A 104 0.47 0.09 13.32
CA ALA A 104 0.37 -1.33 13.01
C ALA A 104 -0.52 -1.61 11.78
N ALA A 105 -1.69 -0.97 11.68
CA ALA A 105 -2.59 -1.12 10.54
C ALA A 105 -1.96 -0.59 9.24
N ALA A 106 -1.33 0.58 9.29
CA ALA A 106 -0.59 1.12 8.16
C ALA A 106 0.64 0.26 7.80
N GLY A 107 1.30 -0.32 8.81
CA GLY A 107 2.41 -1.26 8.62
C GLY A 107 1.99 -2.49 7.82
N ILE A 108 0.83 -3.06 8.14
CA ILE A 108 0.22 -4.15 7.36
C ILE A 108 -0.04 -3.70 5.92
N ALA A 109 -0.60 -2.51 5.73
CA ALA A 109 -0.84 -1.96 4.39
C ALA A 109 0.43 -1.81 3.55
N GLY A 110 1.50 -1.28 4.14
CA GLY A 110 2.79 -1.14 3.47
C GLY A 110 3.45 -2.49 3.15
N LEU A 111 3.42 -3.43 4.10
CA LEU A 111 4.00 -4.76 3.90
C LEU A 111 3.27 -5.53 2.78
N LEU A 112 1.94 -5.56 2.82
CA LEU A 112 1.15 -6.26 1.79
C LEU A 112 1.30 -5.60 0.42
N SER A 113 1.39 -4.28 0.36
CA SER A 113 1.68 -3.55 -0.89
C SER A 113 3.03 -3.91 -1.47
N THR A 114 4.07 -3.96 -0.63
CA THR A 114 5.42 -4.36 -1.07
C THR A 114 5.40 -5.78 -1.64
N LEU A 115 4.72 -6.71 -0.97
CA LEU A 115 4.62 -8.10 -1.43
C LEU A 115 3.84 -8.21 -2.75
N VAL A 116 2.78 -7.44 -2.92
CA VAL A 116 2.01 -7.47 -4.16
C VAL A 116 2.82 -6.88 -5.32
N ASP A 117 3.53 -5.78 -5.11
CA ASP A 117 4.41 -5.21 -6.14
C ASP A 117 5.45 -6.25 -6.57
N LEU A 118 6.18 -6.77 -5.59
CA LEU A 118 7.22 -7.77 -5.76
C LEU A 118 6.83 -9.01 -6.59
N PHE A 119 5.58 -9.49 -6.47
CA PHE A 119 5.16 -10.75 -7.11
C PHE A 119 4.22 -10.57 -8.30
N VAL A 120 3.62 -9.39 -8.47
CA VAL A 120 2.49 -9.22 -9.40
C VAL A 120 2.71 -8.09 -10.40
N LEU A 121 3.53 -7.08 -10.08
CA LEU A 121 3.81 -5.96 -10.98
C LEU A 121 5.27 -5.98 -11.45
#